data_AF-A0A2N5M674-F1
#
_entry.id   AF-A0A2N5M674-F1
#
_cell.length_a   1.000
_cell.length_b   1.000
_cell.length_c   1.000
_cell.angle_alpha   90.00
_cell.angle_beta   90.00
_cell.angle_gamma   90.00
#
_symmetry.space_group_name_H-M   'P 1'
#
loop_
_entity.id
_entity.type
_entity.pdbx_description
1 polymer ?
#
loop_
_entity_poly.entity_id
_entity_poly.type
_entity_poly.pdbx_seq_one_letter_code
_entity_poly.pdbx_strand_id
1 'polypeptide(L)'
;MLRIVVGGLKKDITERSVKAEGGKHVQVTVTSDFEGAKKVKAGDADYYIGACNSGGGAALSVAIGILGYGNCSTVAKAGGKPKAEEIQKLVDQGKIAFGIAVESIEEAVPHIIRALLKKHGLV
;
A
#
# COMPACT_ATOMS: atom_id res chain seq x y z
N MET A 1 3.10 16.17 0.16
CA MET A 1 3.64 15.02 0.90
C MET A 1 2.53 14.00 1.01
N LEU A 2 2.75 12.76 0.59
CA LEU A 2 1.76 11.69 0.64
C LEU A 2 1.73 11.07 2.04
N ARG A 3 0.55 10.92 2.61
CA ARG A 3 0.30 10.35 3.94
C ARG A 3 -0.05 8.87 3.77
N ILE A 4 0.84 7.99 4.20
CA ILE A 4 0.72 6.55 4.01
C ILE A 4 0.52 5.89 5.36
N VAL A 5 -0.54 5.10 5.49
CA VAL A 5 -0.79 4.26 6.66
C VAL A 5 -0.39 2.82 6.37
N VAL A 6 0.31 2.20 7.32
CA VAL A 6 0.83 0.84 7.21
C VAL A 6 0.15 -0.09 8.22
N GLY A 7 -0.48 -1.14 7.71
CA GLY A 7 -1.18 -2.17 8.49
C GLY A 7 -0.66 -3.59 8.23
N GLY A 8 -1.37 -4.60 8.71
CA GLY A 8 -1.01 -6.00 8.50
C GLY A 8 0.23 -6.50 9.25
N LEU A 9 0.93 -7.47 8.65
CA LEU A 9 2.15 -8.08 9.19
C LEU A 9 3.40 -7.29 8.78
N LYS A 10 4.52 -7.48 9.51
CA LYS A 10 5.84 -6.89 9.17
C LYS A 10 5.78 -5.38 8.86
N LYS A 11 5.06 -4.64 9.70
CA LYS A 11 4.83 -3.19 9.52
C LYS A 11 6.12 -2.40 9.58
N ASP A 12 7.10 -2.86 10.36
CA ASP A 12 8.44 -2.32 10.46
C ASP A 12 9.19 -2.36 9.11
N ILE A 13 9.11 -3.50 8.40
CA ILE A 13 9.73 -3.66 7.08
C ILE A 13 9.01 -2.79 6.05
N THR A 14 7.67 -2.81 6.06
CA THR A 14 6.86 -1.99 5.16
C THR A 14 7.13 -0.50 5.38
N GLU A 15 7.10 -0.02 6.63
CA GLU A 15 7.40 1.37 6.97
C GLU A 15 8.79 1.79 6.51
N ARG A 16 9.81 0.97 6.79
CA ARG A 16 11.19 1.24 6.36
C ARG A 16 11.29 1.34 4.84
N SER A 17 10.68 0.41 4.11
CA SER A 17 10.70 0.40 2.65
C SER A 17 10.00 1.63 2.06
N VAL A 18 8.84 2.02 2.62
CA VAL A 18 8.13 3.24 2.22
C VAL A 18 8.98 4.48 2.44
N LYS A 19 9.61 4.61 3.62
CA LYS A 19 10.48 5.77 3.92
C LYS A 19 11.73 5.80 3.04
N ALA A 20 12.34 4.64 2.77
CA ALA A 20 13.54 4.54 1.95
C ALA A 20 13.27 4.99 0.50
N GLU A 21 12.15 4.55 -0.10
CA GLU A 21 11.80 4.93 -1.47
C GLU A 21 11.18 6.34 -1.54
N GLY A 22 10.34 6.70 -0.57
CA GLY A 22 9.57 7.95 -0.62
C GLY A 22 10.31 9.18 -0.09
N GLY A 23 11.31 9.00 0.77
CA GLY A 23 12.10 10.08 1.36
C GLY A 23 11.22 11.20 1.95
N LYS A 24 11.55 12.45 1.61
CA LYS A 24 10.82 13.66 2.06
C LYS A 24 9.42 13.81 1.48
N HIS A 25 9.05 13.00 0.48
CA HIS A 25 7.76 13.12 -0.20
C HIS A 25 6.65 12.32 0.48
N VAL A 26 6.99 11.48 1.47
CA VAL A 26 6.04 10.65 2.20
C VAL A 26 6.10 10.89 3.70
N GLN A 27 4.95 10.73 4.35
CA GLN A 27 4.82 10.59 5.79
C GLN A 27 4.17 9.23 6.07
N VAL A 28 4.78 8.44 6.95
CA VAL A 28 4.30 7.09 7.26
C VAL A 28 3.76 7.04 8.68
N THR A 29 2.59 6.40 8.86
CA THR A 29 2.02 6.10 10.18
C THR A 29 1.72 4.62 10.26
N VAL A 30 2.31 3.93 11.23
CA VAL A 30 2.00 2.51 11.50
C VAL A 30 0.69 2.42 12.28
N THR A 31 -0.28 1.64 11.81
CA THR A 31 -1.62 1.52 12.40
C THR A 31 -2.09 0.06 12.43
N SER A 32 -3.25 -0.22 13.04
CA SER A 32 -4.00 -1.43 12.71
C SER A 32 -4.64 -1.31 11.32
N ASP A 33 -5.07 -2.43 10.73
CA ASP A 33 -5.77 -2.43 9.43
C ASP A 33 -7.06 -1.60 9.50
N PHE A 34 -7.78 -1.69 10.62
CA PHE A 34 -9.04 -0.98 10.86
C PHE A 34 -8.84 0.54 10.97
N GLU A 35 -7.90 0.99 11.81
CA GLU A 35 -7.63 2.41 11.99
C GLU A 35 -7.01 3.03 10.73
N GLY A 36 -6.13 2.30 10.04
CA GLY A 36 -5.55 2.73 8.77
C GLY A 36 -6.61 2.97 7.71
N ALA A 37 -7.50 1.99 7.50
CA ALA A 37 -8.59 2.12 6.54
C ALA A 37 -9.57 3.25 6.91
N LYS A 38 -9.86 3.46 8.20
CA LYS A 38 -10.67 4.60 8.66
C LYS A 38 -10.02 5.94 8.35
N LYS A 39 -8.71 6.10 8.60
CA LYS A 39 -7.96 7.32 8.27
C LYS A 39 -8.01 7.63 6.77
N VAL A 40 -7.86 6.61 5.93
CA VAL A 40 -8.00 6.79 4.47
C VAL A 40 -9.42 7.22 4.11
N LYS A 41 -10.44 6.57 4.67
CA LYS A 41 -11.84 6.93 4.43
C LYS A 41 -12.18 8.36 4.86
N ALA A 42 -11.58 8.83 5.96
CA ALA A 42 -11.77 10.17 6.50
C ALA A 42 -10.96 11.25 5.76
N GLY A 43 -10.02 10.88 4.89
CA GLY A 43 -9.11 11.82 4.23
C GLY A 43 -7.92 12.26 5.09
N ASP A 44 -7.70 11.62 6.24
CA ASP A 44 -6.55 11.85 7.13
C ASP A 44 -5.27 11.17 6.62
N ALA A 45 -5.42 10.16 5.76
CA ALA A 45 -4.35 9.51 5.03
C ALA A 45 -4.73 9.35 3.55
N ASP A 46 -3.73 9.31 2.68
CA ASP A 46 -3.94 9.22 1.22
C ASP A 46 -3.94 7.76 0.75
N TYR A 47 -3.10 6.91 1.35
CA TYR A 47 -2.90 5.53 0.92
C TYR A 47 -2.75 4.55 2.08
N TYR A 48 -3.26 3.34 1.88
CA TYR A 48 -3.09 2.20 2.78
C TYR A 48 -2.18 1.14 2.14
N ILE A 49 -1.21 0.62 2.89
CA ILE A 49 -0.41 -0.54 2.51
C ILE A 49 -0.47 -1.58 3.63
N GLY A 50 -0.91 -2.79 3.31
CA GLY A 50 -1.04 -3.88 4.27
C GLY A 50 -0.45 -5.18 3.75
N ALA A 51 0.28 -5.89 4.61
CA ALA A 51 0.87 -7.17 4.27
C ALA A 51 0.20 -8.34 5.00
N CYS A 52 0.11 -9.51 4.36
CA CYS A 52 -0.22 -10.77 5.03
C CYS A 52 0.61 -11.93 4.45
N ASN A 53 0.51 -13.14 5.01
CA ASN A 53 1.33 -14.26 4.57
C ASN A 53 1.15 -14.61 3.08
N SER A 54 -0.09 -14.60 2.57
CA SER A 54 -0.37 -14.97 1.17
C SER A 54 -0.44 -13.78 0.21
N GLY A 55 -0.49 -12.55 0.72
CA GLY A 55 -0.81 -11.35 -0.06
C GLY A 55 -2.20 -11.34 -0.71
N GLY A 56 -2.99 -12.40 -0.54
CA GLY A 56 -4.36 -12.49 -1.06
C GLY A 56 -5.32 -11.56 -0.32
N GLY A 57 -6.63 -11.78 -0.53
CA GLY A 57 -7.69 -10.91 0.00
C GLY A 57 -7.64 -10.67 1.53
N ALA A 58 -6.99 -11.55 2.29
CA ALA A 58 -6.81 -11.38 3.74
C ALA A 58 -5.98 -10.13 4.12
N ALA A 59 -5.00 -9.71 3.30
CA ALA A 59 -4.24 -8.47 3.56
C ALA A 59 -5.12 -7.21 3.49
N LEU A 60 -6.26 -7.32 2.80
CA LEU A 60 -7.14 -6.21 2.48
C LEU A 60 -8.56 -6.41 3.01
N SER A 61 -8.88 -7.47 3.74
CA SER A 61 -10.27 -7.79 4.10
C SER A 61 -10.94 -6.64 4.85
N VAL A 62 -10.24 -6.08 5.84
CA VAL A 62 -10.69 -4.91 6.61
C VAL A 62 -10.74 -3.65 5.74
N ALA A 63 -9.71 -3.41 4.94
CA ALA A 63 -9.64 -2.27 4.04
C ALA A 63 -10.79 -2.30 3.00
N ILE A 64 -11.08 -3.45 2.41
CA ILE A 64 -12.18 -3.69 1.47
C ILE A 64 -13.53 -3.43 2.14
N GLY A 65 -13.73 -3.89 3.38
CA GLY A 65 -14.98 -3.64 4.11
C GLY A 65 -15.25 -2.15 4.37
N ILE A 66 -14.19 -1.34 4.52
CA ILE A 66 -14.31 0.09 4.88
C ILE A 66 -14.29 1.00 3.65
N LEU A 67 -13.35 0.74 2.73
CA LEU A 67 -13.06 1.54 1.54
C LEU A 67 -13.78 1.03 0.29
N GLY A 68 -14.26 -0.20 0.29
CA GLY A 68 -14.89 -0.84 -0.87
C GLY A 68 -13.87 -1.55 -1.77
N TYR A 69 -14.33 -2.63 -2.42
CA TYR A 69 -13.50 -3.48 -3.28
C TYR A 69 -12.85 -2.71 -4.44
N GLY A 70 -13.59 -1.76 -5.04
CA GLY A 70 -13.10 -0.93 -6.15
C GLY A 70 -11.86 -0.09 -5.81
N ASN A 71 -11.64 0.21 -4.53
CA ASN A 71 -10.54 1.05 -4.05
C ASN A 71 -9.29 0.26 -3.63
N CYS A 72 -9.41 -1.07 -3.56
CA CYS A 72 -8.36 -1.95 -3.07
C CYS A 72 -7.77 -2.80 -4.21
N SER A 73 -6.50 -3.17 -4.10
CA SER A 73 -5.89 -4.16 -5.00
C SER A 73 -4.71 -4.89 -4.36
N THR A 74 -4.61 -6.19 -4.59
CA THR A 74 -3.38 -6.95 -4.27
C THR A 74 -2.36 -6.73 -5.39
N VAL A 75 -1.12 -6.39 -5.05
CA VAL A 75 -0.04 -6.18 -6.03
C VAL A 75 0.98 -7.31 -6.09
N ALA A 76 1.04 -8.17 -5.06
CA ALA A 76 1.86 -9.37 -5.04
C ALA A 76 1.21 -10.43 -4.14
N LYS A 77 0.92 -11.60 -4.70
CA LYS A 77 0.51 -12.80 -3.95
C LYS A 77 1.74 -13.65 -3.68
N ALA A 78 1.65 -14.54 -2.69
CA ALA A 78 2.72 -15.47 -2.39
C ALA A 78 3.08 -16.32 -3.62
N GLY A 79 4.38 -16.48 -3.87
CA GLY A 79 4.93 -17.11 -5.08
C GLY A 79 4.81 -16.28 -6.38
N GLY A 80 4.19 -15.10 -6.33
CA GLY A 80 4.07 -14.16 -7.45
C GLY A 80 5.08 -13.02 -7.33
N LYS A 81 5.58 -12.53 -8.49
CA LYS A 81 6.45 -11.35 -8.53
C LYS A 81 5.63 -10.08 -8.75
N PRO A 82 5.84 -9.01 -7.96
CA PRO A 82 5.27 -7.71 -8.26
C PRO A 82 5.80 -7.20 -9.60
N LYS A 83 4.93 -6.65 -10.44
CA LYS A 83 5.32 -6.06 -11.73
C LYS A 83 5.04 -4.57 -11.71
N ALA A 84 6.07 -3.77 -12.00
CA ALA A 84 5.97 -2.32 -11.96
C ALA A 84 4.88 -1.77 -12.88
N GLU A 85 4.71 -2.33 -14.09
CA GLU A 85 3.69 -1.83 -15.03
C GLU A 85 2.26 -2.13 -14.56
N GLU A 86 2.04 -3.29 -13.93
CA GLU A 86 0.73 -3.64 -13.37
C GLU A 86 0.40 -2.75 -12.17
N ILE A 87 1.39 -2.47 -11.31
CA ILE A 87 1.25 -1.57 -10.16
C ILE A 87 0.93 -0.14 -10.63
N GLN A 88 1.64 0.36 -11.66
CA GLN A 88 1.35 1.68 -12.23
C GLN A 88 -0.09 1.77 -12.73
N LYS A 89 -0.57 0.76 -13.47
CA LYS A 89 -1.95 0.71 -13.95
C LYS A 89 -2.96 0.78 -12.80
N LEU A 90 -2.72 0.06 -11.70
CA LEU A 90 -3.59 0.09 -10.53
C LEU A 90 -3.61 1.48 -9.87
N VAL A 91 -2.45 2.13 -9.77
CA VAL A 91 -2.35 3.50 -9.25
C VAL A 91 -3.11 4.49 -10.15
N ASP A 92 -2.97 4.36 -11.47
CA ASP A 92 -3.65 5.22 -12.46
C ASP A 92 -5.17 5.00 -12.44
N GLN A 93 -5.62 3.77 -12.18
CA GLN A 93 -7.04 3.42 -11.97
C GLN A 93 -7.62 3.97 -10.66
N GLY A 94 -6.82 4.64 -9.83
CA GLY A 94 -7.31 5.26 -8.59
C GLY A 94 -7.37 4.33 -7.39
N LYS A 95 -6.66 3.20 -7.41
CA LYS A 95 -6.53 2.37 -6.20
C LYS A 95 -5.84 3.14 -5.09
N ILE A 96 -6.36 3.02 -3.88
CA ILE A 96 -5.88 3.73 -2.68
C ILE A 96 -5.43 2.79 -1.56
N ALA A 97 -5.71 1.49 -1.66
CA ALA A 97 -5.29 0.48 -0.70
C ALA A 97 -4.62 -0.71 -1.39
N PHE A 98 -3.41 -1.07 -0.95
CA PHE A 98 -2.58 -2.09 -1.58
C PHE A 98 -2.26 -3.24 -0.62
N GLY A 99 -2.54 -4.45 -1.09
CA GLY A 99 -2.27 -5.71 -0.37
C GLY A 99 -1.02 -6.40 -0.92
N ILE A 100 -0.15 -6.88 -0.03
CA ILE A 100 1.10 -7.55 -0.39
C ILE A 100 1.34 -8.82 0.41
N ALA A 101 2.00 -9.79 -0.19
CA ALA A 101 2.57 -10.93 0.53
C ALA A 101 3.80 -10.46 1.31
N VAL A 102 4.00 -11.00 2.52
CA VAL A 102 5.14 -10.65 3.39
C VAL A 102 6.48 -10.83 2.68
N GLU A 103 6.63 -11.91 1.91
CA GLU A 103 7.86 -12.20 1.17
C GLU A 103 8.14 -11.20 0.03
N SER A 104 7.12 -10.47 -0.43
CA SER A 104 7.23 -9.53 -1.55
C SER A 104 7.34 -8.07 -1.09
N ILE A 105 7.38 -7.77 0.21
CA ILE A 105 7.35 -6.38 0.72
C ILE A 105 8.48 -5.55 0.11
N GLU A 106 9.72 -6.04 0.18
CA GLU A 106 10.91 -5.28 -0.23
C GLU A 106 10.96 -5.00 -1.74
N GLU A 107 10.28 -5.81 -2.56
CA GLU A 107 10.20 -5.61 -4.01
C GLU A 107 8.94 -4.80 -4.39
N ALA A 108 7.78 -5.09 -3.78
CA ALA A 108 6.51 -4.48 -4.15
C ALA A 108 6.36 -3.04 -3.66
N VAL A 109 6.80 -2.74 -2.43
CA VAL A 109 6.63 -1.40 -1.84
C VAL A 109 7.35 -0.33 -2.66
N PRO A 110 8.61 -0.50 -3.09
CA PRO A 110 9.27 0.49 -3.94
C PRO A 110 8.50 0.79 -5.23
N HIS A 111 7.95 -0.23 -5.88
CA HIS A 111 7.13 -0.05 -7.08
C HIS A 111 5.83 0.71 -6.81
N ILE A 112 5.15 0.43 -5.69
CA ILE A 112 3.96 1.19 -5.28
C ILE A 112 4.33 2.65 -5.07
N ILE A 113 5.38 2.93 -4.28
CA ILE A 113 5.75 4.31 -3.94
C ILE A 113 6.18 5.10 -5.18
N ARG A 114 7.01 4.54 -6.06
CA ARG A 114 7.37 5.20 -7.32
C ARG A 114 6.14 5.55 -8.16
N ALA A 115 5.21 4.62 -8.31
CA ALA A 115 3.99 4.86 -9.07
C ALA A 115 3.13 5.97 -8.46
N LEU A 116 2.99 5.99 -7.13
CA LEU A 116 2.27 7.03 -6.41
C LEU A 116 2.93 8.40 -6.54
N LEU A 117 4.25 8.50 -6.34
CA LEU A 117 4.97 9.76 -6.47
C LEU A 117 4.87 10.32 -7.89
N LYS A 118 5.03 9.45 -8.90
CA LYS A 118 4.86 9.81 -10.31
C LYS A 118 3.46 10.34 -10.61
N LYS A 119 2.41 9.67 -10.12
CA LYS A 119 1.01 10.10 -10.29
C LYS A 119 0.77 11.51 -9.74
N HIS A 120 1.45 11.87 -8.66
CA HIS A 120 1.32 13.17 -8.00
C HIS A 120 2.38 14.20 -8.43
N GLY A 121 3.21 13.91 -9.44
CA GLY A 121 4.23 14.82 -9.94
C GLY A 121 5.33 15.17 -8.91
N LEU A 122 5.62 14.23 -8.01
CA LEU A 122 6.60 14.41 -6.93
C LEU A 122 8.00 13.91 -7.32
N VAL A 123 8.11 13.16 -8.42
CA VAL A 123 9.33 12.66 -9.08
C VAL A 123 9.13 12.59 -10.59
#